data_AF-A0A956ZFY7-F1
#
_entry.id   AF-A0A956ZFY7-F1
#
_cell.length_a   1.000
_cell.length_b   1.000
_cell.length_c   1.000
_cell.angle_alpha   90.00
_cell.angle_beta   90.00
_cell.angle_gamma   90.00
#
_symmetry.space_group_name_H-M   'P 1'
#
loop_
_entity.id
_entity.type
_entity.pdbx_description
1 polymer ?
#
loop_
_entity_poly.entity_id
_entity_poly.type
_entity_poly.pdbx_seq_one_letter_code
_entity_poly.pdbx_strand_id
1 'polypeptide(L)'
;MNNSIRRQLMFWLTIPLTTLLIVSALCTYLLAQYFTTDLYDKQLINTADSVAGRIRVVGSKVKVDLPRGAEEIFRHNNRDDFYYQIFAPYGLRLAGDEHLPAPEDAPAVGEPPIFKNSEIHGKDVRVAIIRMLAPESPMGSVIIQVAETKNARTELIQQILAGIVLPQLLIITIAVVAVRVGISKGLSPLNKISAAIGERSPQDLSPINQKIVPDEVTTFVMALNDLLERARQDITRQRRFASNAAHQLRTPLAGLKTYAQLAEKETDLEKVKELLRTQVNGLDRMTRTV
;
A
#
# COMPACT_ATOMS: atom_id res chain seq x y z
N MET A 1 -2.21 -20.63 -8.52
CA MET A 1 -2.13 -19.67 -7.40
C MET A 1 -3.55 -19.37 -6.93
N ASN A 2 -3.94 -19.83 -5.74
CA ASN A 2 -5.31 -19.64 -5.21
C ASN A 2 -5.57 -18.15 -4.94
N ASN A 3 -6.43 -17.53 -5.75
CA ASN A 3 -6.86 -16.14 -5.56
C ASN A 3 -7.99 -16.08 -4.53
N SER A 4 -7.62 -15.93 -3.27
CA SER A 4 -8.56 -15.53 -2.23
C SER A 4 -8.86 -14.03 -2.38
N ILE A 5 -10.15 -13.66 -2.46
CA ILE A 5 -10.62 -12.26 -2.49
C ILE A 5 -10.00 -11.46 -1.34
N ARG A 6 -9.82 -12.08 -0.17
CA ARG A 6 -9.14 -11.48 0.99
C ARG A 6 -7.70 -11.08 0.67
N ARG A 7 -6.95 -11.96 0.00
CA ARG A 7 -5.55 -11.69 -0.38
C ARG A 7 -5.50 -10.59 -1.43
N GLN A 8 -6.39 -10.63 -2.41
CA GLN A 8 -6.47 -9.62 -3.46
C GLN A 8 -6.79 -8.23 -2.90
N LEU A 9 -7.77 -8.12 -1.99
CA LEU A 9 -8.09 -6.88 -1.29
C LEU A 9 -6.91 -6.36 -0.44
N MET A 10 -6.22 -7.25 0.29
CA MET A 10 -5.03 -6.85 1.06
C MET A 10 -3.92 -6.30 0.15
N PHE A 11 -3.64 -6.96 -0.98
CA PHE A 11 -2.64 -6.47 -1.93
C PHE A 11 -3.05 -5.11 -2.52
N TRP A 12 -4.29 -4.99 -3.01
CA TRP A 12 -4.80 -3.77 -3.61
C TRP A 12 -4.86 -2.58 -2.65
N LEU A 13 -4.97 -2.82 -1.34
CA LEU A 13 -4.95 -1.77 -0.33
C LEU A 13 -3.54 -1.46 0.18
N THR A 14 -2.68 -2.46 0.30
CA THR A 14 -1.30 -2.26 0.79
C THR A 14 -0.47 -1.50 -0.22
N ILE A 15 -0.61 -1.80 -1.53
CA ILE A 15 0.15 -1.13 -2.60
C ILE A 15 -0.01 0.40 -2.54
N PRO A 16 -1.22 0.99 -2.63
CA PRO A 16 -1.38 2.44 -2.61
C PRO A 16 -0.92 3.06 -1.28
N LEU A 17 -1.10 2.38 -0.15
CA LEU A 17 -0.59 2.85 1.15
C LEU A 17 0.95 2.90 1.17
N THR A 18 1.61 1.86 0.67
CA THR A 18 3.08 1.83 0.58
C THR A 18 3.61 2.85 -0.43
N THR A 19 2.94 3.00 -1.59
CA THR A 19 3.29 4.01 -2.59
C THR A 19 3.13 5.41 -2.01
N LEU A 20 2.04 5.68 -1.29
CA LEU A 20 1.80 6.96 -0.63
C LEU A 20 2.91 7.26 0.40
N LEU A 21 3.37 6.25 1.15
CA LEU A 21 4.48 6.42 2.08
C LEU A 21 5.78 6.77 1.36
N ILE A 22 6.11 6.07 0.27
CA ILE A 22 7.34 6.33 -0.50
C ILE A 22 7.30 7.75 -1.09
N VAL A 23 6.19 8.14 -1.70
CA VAL A 23 6.01 9.48 -2.28
C VAL A 23 6.10 10.56 -1.18
N SER A 24 5.45 10.33 -0.03
CA SER A 24 5.51 11.24 1.11
C SER A 24 6.92 11.39 1.65
N ALA A 25 7.63 10.28 1.91
CA ALA A 25 9.00 10.30 2.41
C ALA A 25 9.96 10.99 1.43
N LEU A 26 9.81 10.74 0.12
CA LEU A 26 10.58 11.42 -0.92
C LEU A 26 10.29 12.92 -0.93
N CYS A 27 9.01 13.32 -0.87
CA CYS A 27 8.61 14.72 -0.81
C CYS A 27 9.18 15.42 0.43
N THR A 28 9.07 14.79 1.61
CA THR A 28 9.66 15.30 2.86
C THR A 28 11.17 15.47 2.74
N TYR A 29 11.87 14.49 2.17
CA TYR A 29 13.31 14.58 1.97
C TYR A 29 13.69 15.75 1.04
N LEU A 30 12.99 15.90 -0.09
CA LEU A 30 13.24 16.98 -1.04
C LEU A 30 12.96 18.36 -0.43
N LEU A 31 11.86 18.50 0.31
CA LEU A 31 11.51 19.74 1.02
C LEU A 31 12.55 20.07 2.10
N ALA A 32 12.96 19.09 2.90
CA ALA A 32 14.01 19.28 3.91
C ALA A 32 15.32 19.73 3.24
N GLN A 33 15.76 19.07 2.17
CA GLN A 33 16.95 19.48 1.42
C GLN A 33 16.84 20.90 0.87
N TYR A 34 15.69 21.26 0.29
CA TYR A 34 15.46 22.59 -0.28
C TYR A 34 15.53 23.70 0.78
N PHE A 35 14.73 23.59 1.84
CA PHE A 35 14.67 24.60 2.90
C PHE A 35 15.97 24.69 3.71
N THR A 36 16.64 23.55 3.96
CA THR A 36 17.89 23.55 4.71
C THR A 36 19.05 24.12 3.89
N THR A 37 19.09 23.93 2.56
CA THR A 37 20.18 24.51 1.73
C THR A 37 20.17 26.04 1.79
N ASP A 38 19.01 26.65 1.52
CA ASP A 38 18.88 28.10 1.49
C ASP A 38 19.18 28.74 2.85
N LEU A 39 18.70 28.12 3.93
CA LEU A 39 18.96 28.58 5.29
C LEU A 39 20.46 28.57 5.63
N TYR A 40 21.16 27.46 5.33
CA TYR A 40 22.57 27.31 5.66
C TYR A 40 23.47 28.13 4.74
N ASP A 41 23.14 28.27 3.46
CA ASP A 41 23.88 29.14 2.53
C ASP A 41 23.83 30.61 3.00
N LYS A 42 22.67 31.08 3.51
CA LYS A 42 22.54 32.42 4.14
C LYS A 42 23.35 32.55 5.43
N GLN A 43 23.34 31.53 6.28
CA GLN A 43 24.14 31.51 7.50
C GLN A 43 25.64 31.58 7.18
N LEU A 44 26.09 30.86 6.15
CA LEU A 44 27.50 30.83 5.73
C LEU A 44 27.96 32.20 5.21
N ILE A 45 27.10 32.96 4.51
CA ILE A 45 27.38 34.36 4.13
C ILE A 45 27.55 35.24 5.36
N ASN A 46 26.61 35.17 6.32
CA ASN A 46 26.70 35.99 7.55
C ASN A 46 27.99 35.71 8.34
N THR A 47 28.43 34.45 8.34
CA THR A 47 29.72 34.05 8.94
C THR A 47 30.89 34.62 8.14
N ALA A 48 30.86 34.56 6.80
CA ALA A 48 31.87 35.15 5.94
C ALA A 48 31.98 36.67 6.12
N ASP A 49 30.85 37.39 6.22
CA ASP A 49 30.80 38.83 6.49
C ASP A 49 31.39 39.15 7.88
N SER A 50 31.16 38.29 8.88
CA SER A 50 31.72 38.45 10.23
C SER A 50 33.25 38.27 10.24
N VAL A 51 33.79 37.36 9.41
CA VAL A 51 35.24 37.21 9.20
C VAL A 51 35.79 38.43 8.44
N ALA A 52 35.08 38.90 7.43
CA ALA A 52 35.48 40.03 6.61
C ALA A 52 35.55 41.36 7.38
N GLY A 53 34.55 41.63 8.23
CA GLY A 53 34.47 42.85 9.04
C GLY A 53 35.58 42.96 10.12
N ARG A 54 36.37 41.90 10.30
CA ARG A 54 37.50 41.85 11.27
C ARG A 54 38.87 41.83 10.61
N ILE A 55 38.95 41.98 9.29
CA ILE A 55 40.22 42.12 8.57
C ILE A 55 40.82 43.49 8.93
N ARG A 56 41.97 43.51 9.61
CA ARG A 56 42.75 44.73 9.84
C ARG A 56 44.04 44.69 9.04
N VAL A 57 44.37 45.79 8.37
CA VAL A 57 45.62 45.89 7.61
C VAL A 57 46.70 46.44 8.54
N VAL A 58 47.66 45.61 8.93
CA VAL A 58 48.80 46.02 9.77
C VAL A 58 50.06 46.09 8.90
N GLY A 59 50.33 47.27 8.34
CA GLY A 59 51.46 47.50 7.43
C GLY A 59 51.24 46.92 6.04
N SER A 60 52.22 46.19 5.49
CA SER A 60 52.14 45.51 4.17
C SER A 60 51.65 44.06 4.24
N LYS A 61 51.28 43.56 5.43
CA LYS A 61 50.73 42.22 5.62
C LYS A 61 49.30 42.34 6.12
N VAL A 62 48.37 41.75 5.37
CA VAL A 62 46.99 41.57 5.84
C VAL A 62 47.03 40.54 6.96
N LYS A 63 46.81 40.98 8.20
CA LYS A 63 46.71 40.09 9.37
C LYS A 63 45.27 40.09 9.83
N VAL A 64 44.69 38.90 9.87
CA VAL A 64 43.37 38.71 10.46
C VAL A 64 43.55 38.68 11.97
N ASP A 65 43.16 39.75 12.66
CA ASP A 65 43.16 39.80 14.12
C ASP A 65 41.87 39.15 14.63
N LEU A 66 41.81 37.82 14.52
CA LEU A 66 40.76 37.04 15.16
C LEU A 66 41.16 36.82 16.62
N PRO A 67 40.38 37.31 17.61
CA PRO A 67 40.61 36.95 19.01
C PRO A 67 40.53 35.43 19.14
N ARG A 68 41.47 34.79 19.85
CA ARG A 68 41.53 33.32 20.01
C ARG A 68 40.18 32.69 20.42
N GLY A 69 39.39 33.38 21.24
CA GLY A 69 38.06 32.92 21.64
C GLY A 69 37.02 32.89 20.52
N ALA A 70 37.13 33.73 19.50
CA ALA A 70 36.28 33.66 18.31
C ALA A 70 36.69 32.47 17.42
N GLU A 71 38.00 32.25 17.25
CA GLU A 71 38.54 31.10 16.52
C GLU A 71 38.12 29.77 17.16
N GLU A 72 38.12 29.67 18.49
CA GLU A 72 37.61 28.49 19.22
C GLU A 72 36.09 28.31 19.09
N ILE A 73 35.30 29.39 19.18
CA ILE A 73 33.83 29.31 19.02
C ILE A 73 33.44 28.93 17.59
N PHE A 74 34.15 29.42 16.57
CA PHE A 74 33.91 29.05 15.18
C PHE A 74 34.43 27.64 14.85
N ARG A 75 35.60 27.24 15.38
CA ARG A 75 36.17 25.90 15.13
C ARG A 75 35.55 24.78 15.96
N HIS A 76 34.89 25.09 17.08
CA HIS A 76 34.21 24.14 17.95
C HIS A 76 32.75 24.56 18.21
N ASN A 77 31.99 24.85 17.17
CA ASN A 77 30.56 24.65 17.29
C ASN A 77 30.34 23.13 17.37
N ASN A 78 29.59 22.63 18.37
CA ASN A 78 29.55 21.21 18.79
C ASN A 78 29.20 20.17 17.69
N ARG A 79 28.92 20.60 16.46
CA ARG A 79 28.44 19.76 15.35
C ARG A 79 29.22 19.97 14.05
N ASP A 80 29.74 21.17 13.79
CA ASP A 80 30.36 21.52 12.51
C ASP A 80 31.75 22.15 12.67
N ASP A 81 32.66 21.74 11.79
CA ASP A 81 34.00 22.32 11.69
C ASP A 81 33.98 23.48 10.69
N PHE A 82 34.54 24.62 11.10
CA PHE A 82 34.67 25.80 10.27
C PHE A 82 36.11 26.01 9.80
N TYR A 83 36.26 26.33 8.53
CA TYR A 83 37.54 26.61 7.88
C TYR A 83 37.44 27.92 7.10
N TYR A 84 38.55 28.67 7.03
CA TYR A 84 38.59 29.88 6.22
C TYR A 84 39.93 30.08 5.54
N GLN A 85 39.92 30.76 4.40
CA GLN A 85 41.09 31.25 3.70
C GLN A 85 40.83 32.65 3.16
N ILE A 86 41.87 33.47 3.15
CA ILE A 86 41.84 34.80 2.55
C ILE A 86 42.93 34.86 1.49
N PHE A 87 42.56 35.28 0.29
CA PHE A 87 43.45 35.47 -0.84
C PHE A 87 43.49 36.93 -1.27
N ALA A 88 44.65 37.37 -1.73
CA ALA A 88 44.78 38.59 -2.48
C ALA A 88 44.08 38.45 -3.85
N PRO A 89 43.75 39.57 -4.53
CA PRO A 89 43.06 39.53 -5.83
C PRO A 89 43.79 38.75 -6.93
N TYR A 90 45.11 38.58 -6.78
CA TYR A 90 46.00 37.83 -7.66
C TYR A 90 46.28 36.39 -7.19
N GLY A 91 45.49 35.86 -6.25
CA GLY A 91 45.53 34.45 -5.84
C GLY A 91 46.59 34.11 -4.77
N LEU A 92 47.33 35.08 -4.24
CA LEU A 92 48.26 34.84 -3.14
C LEU A 92 47.49 34.67 -1.82
N ARG A 93 47.67 33.55 -1.12
CA ARG A 93 47.09 33.33 0.20
C ARG A 93 47.66 34.30 1.23
N LEU A 94 46.79 35.05 1.88
CA LEU A 94 47.11 36.04 2.91
C LEU A 94 46.97 35.44 4.31
N ALA A 95 45.94 34.64 4.55
CA ALA A 95 45.66 34.02 5.86
C ALA A 95 44.75 32.78 5.72
N GLY A 96 44.63 32.00 6.79
CA GLY A 96 43.67 30.89 6.91
C GLY A 96 44.27 29.48 6.82
N ASP A 97 43.39 28.48 6.79
CA ASP A 97 43.71 27.04 6.85
C ASP A 97 44.36 26.54 5.55
N GLU A 98 45.43 25.75 5.63
CA GLU A 98 46.19 25.29 4.45
C GLU A 98 45.48 24.16 3.67
N HIS A 99 44.51 23.50 4.30
CA HIS A 99 43.82 22.33 3.75
C HIS A 99 42.68 22.66 2.78
N LEU A 100 42.32 23.93 2.60
CA LEU A 100 41.39 24.32 1.53
C LEU A 100 42.16 24.53 0.21
N PRO A 101 41.68 23.95 -0.90
CA PRO A 101 42.21 24.28 -2.22
C PRO A 101 41.87 25.74 -2.56
N ALA A 102 42.81 26.41 -3.21
CA ALA A 102 42.60 27.77 -3.70
C ALA A 102 41.42 27.81 -4.68
N PRO A 103 40.62 28.89 -4.67
CA PRO A 103 39.43 28.97 -5.49
C PRO A 103 39.83 29.12 -6.97
N GLU A 104 39.39 28.20 -7.83
CA GLU A 104 39.57 28.30 -9.29
C GLU A 104 38.83 29.51 -9.87
N ASP A 105 37.66 29.83 -9.31
CA ASP A 105 36.84 30.97 -9.67
C ASP A 105 36.50 31.80 -8.43
N ALA A 106 36.54 33.12 -8.56
CA ALA A 106 36.07 34.03 -7.54
C ALA A 106 35.14 35.09 -8.15
N PRO A 107 34.03 35.44 -7.49
CA PRO A 107 33.10 36.43 -8.00
C PRO A 107 33.77 37.80 -8.16
N ALA A 108 33.22 38.66 -9.03
CA ALA A 108 33.64 40.05 -9.10
C ALA A 108 33.24 40.82 -7.83
N VAL A 109 33.81 42.01 -7.62
CA VAL A 109 33.45 42.84 -6.46
C VAL A 109 31.98 43.26 -6.61
N GLY A 110 31.15 42.94 -5.61
CA GLY A 110 29.72 43.26 -5.61
C GLY A 110 28.82 42.20 -6.27
N GLU A 111 29.39 41.11 -6.79
CA GLU A 111 28.62 39.96 -7.26
C GLU A 111 28.20 39.03 -6.11
N PRO A 112 27.13 38.24 -6.28
CA PRO A 112 26.69 37.29 -5.27
C PRO A 112 27.75 36.23 -4.98
N PRO A 113 27.80 35.71 -3.74
CA PRO A 113 28.68 34.62 -3.34
C PRO A 113 28.54 33.39 -4.24
N ILE A 114 29.66 32.73 -4.53
CA ILE A 114 29.69 31.44 -5.22
C ILE A 114 29.71 30.34 -4.17
N PHE A 115 28.74 29.43 -4.22
CA PHE A 115 28.68 28.28 -3.34
C PHE A 115 29.10 27.00 -4.06
N LYS A 116 30.04 26.25 -3.47
CA LYS A 116 30.52 24.97 -3.99
C LYS A 116 30.46 23.90 -2.90
N ASN A 117 30.25 22.65 -3.31
CA ASN A 117 30.42 21.51 -2.41
C ASN A 117 31.86 20.99 -2.58
N SER A 118 32.52 20.69 -1.48
CA SER A 118 33.87 20.13 -1.49
C SER A 118 34.00 19.10 -0.37
N GLU A 119 35.16 18.45 -0.30
CA GLU A 119 35.46 17.44 0.70
C GLU A 119 36.79 17.81 1.36
N ILE A 120 36.80 17.85 2.69
CA ILE A 120 37.99 18.18 3.49
C ILE A 120 38.14 17.10 4.56
N HIS A 121 39.29 16.41 4.57
CA HIS A 121 39.58 15.31 5.50
C HIS A 121 38.48 14.22 5.55
N GLY A 122 37.88 13.88 4.40
CA GLY A 122 36.81 12.87 4.34
C GLY A 122 35.43 13.38 4.77
N LYS A 123 35.27 14.67 5.07
CA LYS A 123 34.00 15.30 5.46
C LYS A 123 33.47 16.18 4.34
N ASP A 124 32.18 16.03 4.04
CA ASP A 124 31.49 16.91 3.11
C ASP A 124 31.38 18.33 3.69
N VAL A 125 31.92 19.30 2.96
CA VAL A 125 31.86 20.72 3.31
C VAL A 125 31.09 21.53 2.26
N ARG A 126 30.44 22.60 2.71
CA ARG A 126 29.88 23.64 1.87
C ARG A 126 30.83 24.83 1.91
N VAL A 127 31.31 25.26 0.74
CA VAL A 127 32.26 26.35 0.57
C VAL A 127 31.52 27.56 0.01
N ALA A 128 31.69 28.74 0.60
CA ALA A 128 31.27 30.01 0.02
C ALA A 128 32.51 30.86 -0.31
N ILE A 129 32.53 31.41 -1.52
CA ILE A 129 33.58 32.28 -2.03
C ILE A 129 32.98 33.67 -2.24
N ILE A 130 33.54 34.67 -1.57
CA ILE A 130 33.07 36.06 -1.61
C ILE A 130 34.25 36.96 -1.94
N ARG A 131 34.03 37.97 -2.77
CA ARG A 131 35.01 39.03 -3.01
C ARG A 131 34.50 40.34 -2.41
N MET A 132 35.28 40.93 -1.52
CA MET A 132 34.92 42.17 -0.84
C MET A 132 35.93 43.27 -1.11
N LEU A 133 35.45 44.51 -1.12
CA LEU A 133 36.30 45.68 -1.19
C LEU A 133 37.03 45.83 0.14
N ALA A 134 38.35 46.03 0.08
CA ALA A 134 39.18 46.27 1.25
C ALA A 134 39.94 47.59 1.02
N PRO A 135 39.31 48.75 1.28
CA PRO A 135 39.90 50.06 0.97
C PRO A 135 41.22 50.31 1.71
N GLU A 136 41.35 49.76 2.92
CA GLU A 136 42.56 49.84 3.73
C GLU A 136 43.68 48.90 3.24
N SER A 137 43.36 47.96 2.34
CA SER A 137 44.33 47.05 1.75
C SER A 137 45.00 47.71 0.54
N PRO A 138 46.34 47.60 0.39
CA PRO A 138 47.05 48.04 -0.81
C PRO A 138 46.55 47.39 -2.12
N MET A 139 45.75 46.32 -2.00
CA MET A 139 45.27 45.49 -3.10
C MET A 139 43.84 45.85 -3.53
N GLY A 140 43.16 46.76 -2.83
CA GLY A 140 41.80 47.25 -3.13
C GLY A 140 40.65 46.25 -2.89
N SER A 141 40.90 44.94 -2.99
CA SER A 141 39.93 43.89 -2.67
C SER A 141 40.60 42.66 -2.07
N VAL A 142 39.80 41.78 -1.47
CA VAL A 142 40.22 40.47 -0.95
C VAL A 142 39.18 39.43 -1.33
N ILE A 143 39.65 38.19 -1.54
CA ILE A 143 38.79 37.03 -1.76
C ILE A 143 38.77 36.25 -0.45
N ILE A 144 37.59 35.99 0.08
CA ILE A 144 37.35 35.25 1.30
C ILE A 144 36.65 33.96 0.93
N GLN A 145 37.25 32.86 1.33
CA GLN A 145 36.69 31.52 1.17
C GLN A 145 36.41 30.98 2.56
N VAL A 146 35.16 30.64 2.83
CA VAL A 146 34.75 29.98 4.08
C VAL A 146 34.18 28.62 3.76
N ALA A 147 34.43 27.64 4.61
CA ALA A 147 33.87 26.31 4.49
C ALA A 147 33.35 25.80 5.83
N GLU A 148 32.19 25.16 5.81
CA GLU A 148 31.56 24.56 6.98
C GLU A 148 31.15 23.12 6.64
N THR A 149 31.36 22.17 7.57
CA THR A 149 30.88 20.80 7.40
C THR A 149 29.35 20.74 7.36
N LYS A 150 28.79 19.69 6.76
CA LYS A 150 27.34 19.52 6.61
C LYS A 150 26.70 18.65 7.71
N ASN A 151 27.35 18.46 8.85
CA ASN A 151 26.89 17.49 9.85
C ASN A 151 25.59 17.96 10.51
N ALA A 152 25.52 19.21 10.98
CA ALA A 152 24.31 19.70 11.63
C ALA A 152 23.12 19.71 10.65
N ARG A 153 23.37 20.06 9.39
CA ARG A 153 22.38 19.98 8.31
C ARG A 153 21.88 18.55 8.09
N THR A 154 22.79 17.58 8.03
CA THR A 154 22.45 16.17 7.79
C THR A 154 21.66 15.59 8.96
N GLU A 155 22.09 15.89 10.19
CA GLU A 155 21.39 15.49 11.41
C GLU A 155 19.98 16.10 11.46
N LEU A 156 19.83 17.39 11.12
CA LEU A 156 18.52 18.04 11.07
C LEU A 156 17.59 17.37 10.05
N ILE A 157 18.09 17.05 8.85
CA ILE A 157 17.31 16.33 7.84
C ILE A 157 16.90 14.95 8.36
N GLN A 158 17.81 14.23 9.02
CA GLN A 158 17.51 12.93 9.64
C GLN A 158 16.47 13.05 10.75
N GLN A 159 16.54 14.09 11.59
CA GLN A 159 15.56 14.35 12.64
C GLN A 159 14.18 14.69 12.05
N ILE A 160 14.12 15.52 11.00
CA ILE A 160 12.88 15.83 10.28
C ILE A 160 12.28 14.56 9.67
N LEU A 161 13.11 13.76 8.99
CA LEU A 161 12.69 12.48 8.42
C LEU A 161 12.18 11.53 9.49
N ALA A 162 12.91 11.34 10.59
CA ALA A 162 12.50 10.46 11.67
C ALA A 162 11.20 10.95 12.33
N GLY A 163 11.07 12.26 12.54
CA GLY A 163 9.89 12.89 13.14
C GLY A 163 8.62 12.79 12.29
N ILE A 164 8.74 12.57 10.98
CA ILE A 164 7.60 12.45 10.05
C ILE A 164 7.37 11.00 9.62
N VAL A 165 8.42 10.31 9.17
CA VAL A 165 8.34 8.96 8.60
C VAL A 165 8.02 7.91 9.66
N LEU A 166 8.57 8.00 10.88
CA LEU A 166 8.28 7.00 11.94
C LEU A 166 6.82 7.02 12.38
N PRO A 167 6.20 8.18 12.72
CA PRO A 167 4.76 8.22 13.01
C PRO A 167 3.91 7.77 11.83
N GLN A 168 4.30 8.11 10.59
CA GLN A 168 3.58 7.70 9.39
C GLN A 168 3.62 6.17 9.20
N LEU A 169 4.77 5.53 9.41
CA LEU A 169 4.89 4.08 9.40
C LEU A 169 3.97 3.42 10.43
N LEU A 170 3.90 4.00 11.63
CA LEU A 170 3.04 3.50 12.71
C LEU A 170 1.55 3.61 12.32
N ILE A 171 1.13 4.76 11.79
CA ILE A 171 -0.25 4.97 11.30
C ILE A 171 -0.60 3.96 10.19
N ILE A 172 0.28 3.77 9.21
CA ILE A 172 0.05 2.80 8.13
C ILE A 172 -0.04 1.37 8.67
N THR A 173 0.83 1.00 9.61
CA THR A 173 0.80 -0.31 10.25
C THR A 173 -0.54 -0.53 10.96
N ILE A 174 -1.01 0.46 11.72
CA ILE A 174 -2.33 0.41 12.36
C ILE A 174 -3.44 0.31 11.32
N ALA A 175 -3.39 1.09 10.24
CA ALA A 175 -4.39 1.05 9.17
C ALA A 175 -4.46 -0.32 8.50
N VAL A 176 -3.31 -0.93 8.19
CA VAL A 176 -3.25 -2.28 7.60
C VAL A 176 -3.85 -3.32 8.56
N VAL A 177 -3.53 -3.25 9.86
CA VAL A 177 -4.12 -4.14 10.87
C VAL A 177 -5.63 -3.92 10.99
N ALA A 178 -6.08 -2.67 11.05
CA ALA A 178 -7.50 -2.32 11.14
C ALA A 178 -8.27 -2.83 9.93
N VAL A 179 -7.76 -2.65 8.71
CA VAL A 179 -8.36 -3.19 7.48
C VAL A 179 -8.36 -4.71 7.49
N ARG A 180 -7.28 -5.37 7.93
CA ARG A 180 -7.23 -6.83 8.05
C ARG A 180 -8.34 -7.35 8.95
N VAL A 181 -8.56 -6.70 10.10
CA VAL A 181 -9.63 -7.04 11.05
C VAL A 181 -10.99 -6.73 10.45
N GLY A 182 -11.16 -5.56 9.81
CA GLY A 182 -12.39 -5.12 9.16
C GLY A 182 -12.85 -6.08 8.06
N ILE A 183 -11.97 -6.45 7.14
CA ILE A 183 -12.26 -7.44 6.08
C ILE A 183 -12.59 -8.80 6.68
N SER A 184 -11.85 -9.24 7.71
CA SER A 184 -12.12 -10.54 8.35
C SER A 184 -13.49 -10.59 9.01
N LYS A 185 -13.92 -9.49 9.64
CA LYS A 185 -15.26 -9.37 10.24
C LYS A 185 -16.33 -9.22 9.17
N GLY A 186 -16.10 -8.38 8.15
CA GLY A 186 -17.06 -8.12 7.07
C GLY A 186 -17.34 -9.34 6.18
N LEU A 187 -16.34 -10.20 5.95
CA LEU A 187 -16.53 -11.45 5.18
C LEU A 187 -17.01 -12.64 6.03
N SER A 188 -17.03 -12.51 7.36
CA SER A 188 -17.46 -13.61 8.25
C SER A 188 -18.89 -14.11 7.95
N PRO A 189 -19.91 -13.25 7.70
CA PRO A 189 -21.26 -13.70 7.36
C PRO A 189 -21.31 -14.55 6.10
N LEU A 190 -20.53 -14.20 5.06
CA LEU A 190 -20.45 -15.00 3.83
C LEU A 190 -19.88 -16.39 4.08
N ASN A 191 -18.84 -16.49 4.90
CA ASN A 191 -18.28 -17.78 5.28
C ASN A 191 -19.28 -18.62 6.07
N LYS A 192 -20.09 -18.01 6.95
CA LYS A 192 -21.16 -18.70 7.69
C LYS A 192 -22.25 -19.21 6.75
N ILE A 193 -22.68 -18.41 5.77
CA ILE A 193 -23.67 -18.84 4.76
C ILE A 193 -23.09 -19.99 3.93
N SER A 194 -21.85 -19.87 3.46
CA SER A 194 -21.20 -20.92 2.67
C SER A 194 -21.04 -22.22 3.46
N ALA A 195 -20.64 -22.17 4.73
CA ALA A 195 -20.56 -23.34 5.59
C ALA A 195 -21.96 -23.95 5.85
N ALA A 196 -22.97 -23.11 6.13
CA ALA A 196 -24.33 -23.56 6.35
C ALA A 196 -24.97 -24.21 5.11
N ILE A 197 -24.54 -23.85 3.90
CA ILE A 197 -24.94 -24.52 2.66
C ILE A 197 -24.16 -25.83 2.48
N GLY A 198 -22.85 -25.82 2.76
CA GLY A 198 -21.99 -26.99 2.58
C GLY A 198 -22.29 -28.15 3.54
N GLU A 199 -22.79 -27.88 4.74
CA GLU A 199 -23.17 -28.90 5.72
C GLU A 199 -24.58 -29.49 5.49
N ARG A 200 -25.38 -28.89 4.60
CA ARG A 200 -26.75 -29.36 4.36
C ARG A 200 -26.75 -30.63 3.52
N SER A 201 -27.65 -31.54 3.90
CA SER A 201 -27.95 -32.71 3.08
C SER A 201 -28.47 -32.26 1.70
N PRO A 202 -28.15 -32.96 0.61
CA PRO A 202 -28.69 -32.66 -0.73
C PRO A 202 -30.22 -32.63 -0.81
N GLN A 203 -30.91 -33.18 0.19
CA GLN A 203 -32.37 -33.23 0.28
C GLN A 203 -32.95 -32.13 1.17
N ASP A 204 -32.10 -31.40 1.92
CA ASP A 204 -32.51 -30.29 2.78
C ASP A 204 -32.54 -28.99 1.97
N LEU A 205 -33.74 -28.68 1.47
CA LEU A 205 -34.02 -27.46 0.72
C LEU A 205 -34.58 -26.34 1.59
N SER A 206 -34.50 -26.42 2.93
CA SER A 206 -35.08 -25.39 3.81
C SER A 206 -34.45 -24.00 3.56
N PRO A 207 -35.22 -22.91 3.65
CA PRO A 207 -34.71 -21.59 3.32
C PRO A 207 -33.61 -21.14 4.28
N ILE A 208 -32.67 -20.34 3.77
CA ILE A 208 -31.64 -19.69 4.56
C ILE A 208 -32.26 -18.51 5.31
N ASN A 209 -31.99 -18.43 6.61
CA ASN A 209 -32.54 -17.40 7.49
C ASN A 209 -32.03 -16.01 7.11
N GLN A 210 -32.94 -15.16 6.61
CA GLN A 210 -32.65 -13.81 6.15
C GLN A 210 -32.37 -12.80 7.28
N LYS A 211 -32.81 -13.08 8.51
CA LYS A 211 -32.68 -12.14 9.65
C LYS A 211 -31.25 -11.93 10.15
N ILE A 212 -30.30 -12.76 9.72
CA ILE A 212 -28.91 -12.77 10.20
C ILE A 212 -27.94 -12.35 9.07
N VAL A 213 -28.48 -11.97 7.91
CA VAL A 213 -27.70 -11.66 6.70
C VAL A 213 -27.47 -10.15 6.62
N PRO A 214 -26.23 -9.68 6.37
CA PRO A 214 -25.96 -8.28 6.12
C PRO A 214 -26.68 -7.77 4.87
N ASP A 215 -27.00 -6.47 4.86
CA ASP A 215 -27.78 -5.83 3.78
C ASP A 215 -27.17 -6.04 2.39
N GLU A 216 -25.83 -6.07 2.30
CA GLU A 216 -25.10 -6.24 1.04
C GLU A 216 -25.31 -7.61 0.39
N VAL A 217 -25.75 -8.62 1.16
CA VAL A 217 -25.93 -10.00 0.68
C VAL A 217 -27.40 -10.43 0.63
N THR A 218 -28.33 -9.59 1.09
CA THR A 218 -29.75 -9.90 1.18
C THR A 218 -30.34 -10.31 -0.18
N THR A 219 -30.06 -9.56 -1.24
CA THR A 219 -30.55 -9.86 -2.60
C THR A 219 -30.05 -11.21 -3.10
N PHE A 220 -28.80 -11.56 -2.81
CA PHE A 220 -28.24 -12.86 -3.17
C PHE A 220 -28.93 -14.01 -2.41
N VAL A 221 -29.15 -13.85 -1.10
CA VAL A 221 -29.83 -14.85 -0.28
C VAL A 221 -31.30 -15.01 -0.71
N MET A 222 -31.98 -13.94 -1.10
CA MET A 222 -33.33 -14.00 -1.67
C MET A 222 -33.35 -14.83 -2.95
N ALA A 223 -32.47 -14.55 -3.91
CA ALA A 223 -32.40 -15.30 -5.16
C ALA A 223 -32.08 -16.79 -4.93
N LEU A 224 -31.23 -17.10 -3.96
CA LEU A 224 -30.92 -18.48 -3.58
C LEU A 224 -32.13 -19.19 -2.95
N ASN A 225 -32.87 -18.52 -2.06
CA ASN A 225 -34.09 -19.06 -1.48
C ASN A 225 -35.16 -19.34 -2.53
N ASP A 226 -35.33 -18.45 -3.52
CA ASP A 226 -36.26 -18.66 -4.63
C ASP A 226 -35.88 -19.90 -5.46
N LEU A 227 -34.59 -20.12 -5.71
CA LEU A 227 -34.10 -21.31 -6.42
C LEU A 227 -34.38 -22.58 -5.62
N LEU A 228 -34.11 -22.58 -4.30
CA LEU A 228 -34.39 -23.70 -3.42
C LEU A 228 -35.89 -24.05 -3.36
N GLU A 229 -36.74 -23.02 -3.38
CA GLU A 229 -38.20 -23.21 -3.40
C GLU A 229 -38.67 -23.85 -4.70
N ARG A 230 -38.17 -23.38 -5.85
CA ARG A 230 -38.49 -24.00 -7.16
C ARG A 230 -38.04 -25.46 -7.22
N ALA A 231 -36.83 -25.76 -6.76
CA ALA A 231 -36.33 -27.13 -6.69
C ALA A 231 -37.22 -28.03 -5.81
N ARG A 232 -37.71 -27.50 -4.67
CA ARG A 232 -38.63 -28.23 -3.79
C ARG A 232 -39.96 -28.53 -4.48
N GLN A 233 -40.51 -27.56 -5.21
CA GLN A 233 -41.76 -27.74 -5.95
C GLN A 233 -41.62 -28.80 -7.04
N ASP A 234 -40.51 -28.80 -7.78
CA ASP A 234 -40.28 -29.77 -8.85
C ASP A 234 -40.06 -31.19 -8.32
N ILE A 235 -39.28 -31.37 -7.25
CA ILE A 235 -39.13 -32.67 -6.58
C ILE A 235 -40.48 -33.18 -6.07
N THR A 236 -41.30 -32.28 -5.52
CA THR A 236 -42.65 -32.64 -5.01
C THR A 236 -43.56 -33.10 -6.16
N ARG A 237 -43.52 -32.41 -7.30
CA ARG A 237 -44.27 -32.82 -8.51
C ARG A 237 -43.80 -34.17 -9.02
N GLN A 238 -42.49 -34.40 -9.09
CA GLN A 238 -41.91 -35.66 -9.54
C GLN A 238 -42.30 -36.83 -8.62
N ARG A 239 -42.27 -36.63 -7.29
CA ARG A 239 -42.73 -37.63 -6.32
C ARG A 239 -44.22 -37.96 -6.46
N ARG A 240 -45.07 -36.95 -6.65
CA ARG A 240 -46.51 -37.17 -6.90
C ARG A 240 -46.75 -37.90 -8.21
N PHE A 241 -46.04 -37.53 -9.27
CA PHE A 241 -46.13 -38.21 -10.56
C PHE A 241 -45.74 -39.69 -10.44
N ALA A 242 -44.59 -39.98 -9.82
CA ALA A 242 -44.13 -41.36 -9.60
C ALA A 242 -45.12 -42.16 -8.74
N SER A 243 -45.67 -41.57 -7.68
CA SER A 243 -46.69 -42.19 -6.84
C SER A 243 -47.97 -42.49 -7.62
N ASN A 244 -48.45 -41.52 -8.41
CA ASN A 244 -49.65 -41.67 -9.22
C ASN A 244 -49.46 -42.73 -10.30
N ALA A 245 -48.33 -42.72 -11.00
CA ALA A 245 -47.98 -43.75 -11.99
C ALA A 245 -47.92 -45.14 -11.34
N ALA A 246 -47.27 -45.26 -10.17
CA ALA A 246 -47.22 -46.54 -9.44
C ALA A 246 -48.61 -47.04 -9.04
N HIS A 247 -49.50 -46.15 -8.59
CA HIS A 247 -50.89 -46.51 -8.28
C HIS A 247 -51.67 -46.92 -9.53
N GLN A 248 -51.55 -46.15 -10.62
CA GLN A 248 -52.22 -46.43 -11.88
C GLN A 248 -51.74 -47.74 -12.53
N LEU A 249 -50.50 -48.17 -12.29
CA LEU A 249 -49.99 -49.47 -12.73
C LEU A 249 -50.42 -50.62 -11.79
N ARG A 250 -50.53 -50.39 -10.48
CA ARG A 250 -50.87 -51.43 -9.50
C ARG A 250 -52.29 -51.99 -9.68
N THR A 251 -53.28 -51.12 -9.90
CA THR A 251 -54.68 -51.51 -10.09
C THR A 251 -54.88 -52.48 -11.26
N PRO A 252 -54.41 -52.18 -12.48
CA PRO A 252 -54.54 -53.10 -13.60
C PRO A 252 -53.66 -54.34 -13.48
N LEU A 253 -52.45 -54.25 -12.91
CA LEU A 253 -51.64 -55.44 -12.63
C LEU A 253 -52.34 -56.40 -11.66
N ALA A 254 -53.07 -55.87 -10.66
CA ALA A 254 -53.92 -56.68 -9.79
C ALA A 254 -55.08 -57.32 -10.56
N GLY A 255 -55.70 -56.59 -11.49
CA GLY A 255 -56.70 -57.14 -12.40
C GLY A 255 -56.17 -58.31 -13.24
N LEU A 256 -55.00 -58.13 -13.88
CA LEU A 256 -54.33 -59.19 -14.65
C LEU A 256 -54.03 -60.41 -13.78
N LYS A 257 -53.57 -60.20 -12.53
CA LYS A 257 -53.34 -61.30 -11.58
C LYS A 257 -54.63 -62.04 -11.23
N THR A 258 -55.74 -61.34 -11.01
CA THR A 258 -57.05 -61.96 -10.73
C THR A 258 -57.55 -62.79 -11.90
N TYR A 259 -57.46 -62.29 -13.14
CA TYR A 259 -57.86 -63.04 -14.33
C TYR A 259 -56.99 -64.30 -14.52
N ALA A 260 -55.68 -64.20 -14.28
CA ALA A 260 -54.78 -65.36 -14.32
C ALA A 260 -55.16 -66.42 -13.26
N GLN A 261 -55.45 -66.00 -12.03
CA GLN A 261 -55.88 -66.90 -10.95
C GLN A 261 -57.25 -67.54 -11.21
N LEU A 262 -58.16 -66.84 -11.89
CA LEU A 262 -59.47 -67.39 -12.27
C LEU A 262 -59.32 -68.43 -13.39
N ALA A 263 -58.46 -68.17 -14.37
CA ALA A 263 -58.15 -69.11 -15.45
C ALA A 263 -57.46 -70.38 -14.94
N GLU A 264 -56.60 -70.29 -13.91
CA GLU A 264 -55.95 -71.45 -13.28
C GLU A 264 -56.95 -72.40 -12.60
N LYS A 265 -58.07 -71.88 -12.09
CA LYS A 265 -59.10 -72.65 -11.38
C LYS A 265 -60.23 -73.16 -12.28
N GLU A 266 -60.33 -72.64 -13.49
CA GLU A 266 -61.41 -72.98 -14.42
C GLU A 266 -61.06 -74.25 -15.21
N THR A 267 -62.03 -75.16 -15.32
CA THR A 267 -61.83 -76.48 -15.95
C THR A 267 -62.41 -76.53 -17.36
N ASP A 268 -63.29 -75.57 -17.70
CA ASP A 268 -63.87 -75.39 -19.03
C ASP A 268 -62.91 -74.62 -19.96
N LEU A 269 -62.43 -75.31 -21.00
CA LEU A 269 -61.46 -74.80 -21.95
C LEU A 269 -61.96 -73.57 -22.73
N GLU A 270 -63.26 -73.46 -22.98
CA GLU A 270 -63.84 -72.31 -23.69
C GLU A 270 -63.90 -71.08 -22.78
N LYS A 271 -64.22 -71.25 -21.49
CA LYS A 271 -64.17 -70.16 -20.50
C LYS A 271 -62.75 -69.67 -20.23
N VAL A 272 -61.76 -70.57 -20.18
CA VAL A 272 -60.34 -70.20 -20.07
C VAL A 272 -59.89 -69.36 -21.26
N LYS A 273 -60.28 -69.73 -22.49
CA LYS A 273 -59.99 -68.92 -23.69
C LYS A 273 -60.65 -67.54 -23.63
N GLU A 274 -61.87 -67.44 -23.11
CA GLU A 274 -62.58 -66.17 -22.95
C GLU A 274 -61.89 -65.24 -21.92
N LEU A 275 -61.45 -65.79 -20.79
CA LEU A 275 -60.69 -65.07 -19.75
C LEU A 275 -59.34 -64.56 -20.29
N LEU A 276 -58.60 -65.39 -21.04
CA LEU A 276 -57.34 -64.99 -21.67
C LEU A 276 -57.53 -63.92 -22.75
N ARG A 277 -58.57 -64.03 -23.59
CA ARG A 277 -58.92 -62.98 -24.56
C ARG A 277 -59.25 -61.66 -23.88
N THR A 278 -59.98 -61.71 -22.77
CA THR A 278 -60.33 -60.53 -21.97
C THR A 278 -59.09 -59.89 -21.36
N GLN A 279 -58.13 -60.70 -20.92
CA GLN A 279 -56.84 -60.26 -20.39
C GLN A 279 -55.96 -59.59 -21.45
N VAL A 280 -55.83 -60.19 -22.65
CA VAL A 280 -55.09 -59.61 -23.78
C VAL A 280 -55.71 -58.28 -24.23
N ASN A 281 -57.03 -58.22 -24.37
CA ASN A 281 -57.75 -56.99 -24.70
C ASN A 281 -57.62 -55.91 -23.60
N GLY A 282 -57.42 -56.32 -22.34
CA GLY A 282 -57.11 -55.42 -21.23
C GLY A 282 -55.69 -54.84 -21.35
N LEU A 283 -54.70 -55.67 -21.69
CA LEU A 283 -53.30 -55.28 -21.93
C LEU A 283 -53.15 -54.33 -23.13
N ASP A 284 -53.86 -54.59 -24.23
CA ASP A 284 -53.84 -53.72 -25.41
C ASP A 284 -54.39 -52.32 -25.12
N ARG A 285 -55.41 -52.24 -24.26
CA ARG A 285 -55.96 -50.95 -23.81
C ARG A 285 -54.97 -50.18 -22.95
N MET A 286 -54.25 -50.85 -22.05
CA MET A 286 -53.24 -50.20 -21.22
C MET A 286 -52.06 -49.66 -22.04
N THR A 287 -51.56 -50.43 -22.99
CA THR A 287 -50.43 -50.04 -23.86
C THR A 287 -50.76 -48.81 -24.72
N ARG A 288 -52.04 -48.55 -25.00
CA ARG A 288 -52.49 -47.34 -25.70
C ARG A 288 -52.65 -46.09 -24.83
N THR A 289 -52.57 -46.22 -23.50
CA THR A 289 -52.87 -45.12 -22.55
C THR A 289 -51.63 -44.59 -21.83
N VAL A 290 -50.46 -45.21 -22.04
CA VAL A 290 -49.14 -44.80 -21.50
C VAL A 290 -48.34 -44.18 -22.64
#